data_AF-A0A0S7X7T6-F1
#
_entry.id   AF-A0A0S7X7T6-F1
#
_cell.length_a   1.000
_cell.length_b   1.000
_cell.length_c   1.000
_cell.angle_alpha   90.00
_cell.angle_beta   90.00
_cell.angle_gamma   90.00
#
_symmetry.space_group_name_H-M   'P 1'
#
loop_
_entity.id
_entity.type
_entity.pdbx_description
1 polymer ?
#
loop_
_entity_poly.entity_id
_entity_poly.type
_entity_poly.pdbx_seq_one_letter_code
_entity_poly.pdbx_strand_id
1 'polypeptide(L)'
;MKHRAAPLGLFVALVLGLMLAGCSSPSMPDRERQAVGDGLLPRTSPENVLFNLRLLYGEKDDLVNTVEEAHYWAERYRELFHPDFKFYFLPGEEPPWFPECWWGIDDEVAAFESLLVAVAMGDVEDIRLSWTVNPAVDDNRVDQYGQPLHPGWKWIHVTSVLLEIMETDEQGWRVSNGYADFYFDEDPADTTLWVVTEWWDREPWSSVHPSGVAYGLTSTEAVTWGRLKGLFMYR
;
A
#
# COMPACT_ATOMS: atom_id res chain seq x y z
N MET A 1 -75.75 19.16 -7.17
CA MET A 1 -76.51 19.21 -5.90
C MET A 1 -76.10 18.02 -5.03
N LYS A 2 -75.81 18.27 -3.73
CA LYS A 2 -75.56 17.32 -2.61
C LYS A 2 -74.22 16.55 -2.69
N HIS A 3 -73.17 16.99 -1.99
CA HIS A 3 -72.82 16.88 -0.56
C HIS A 3 -72.32 15.50 -0.08
N ARG A 4 -71.01 15.47 0.23
CA ARG A 4 -70.31 14.93 1.42
C ARG A 4 -70.43 13.43 1.76
N ALA A 5 -69.28 12.77 1.89
CA ALA A 5 -68.76 12.28 3.19
C ALA A 5 -67.40 11.56 3.02
N ALA A 6 -66.34 12.13 3.60
CA ALA A 6 -65.43 11.34 4.45
C ALA A 6 -66.05 11.38 5.87
N PRO A 7 -65.76 10.49 6.86
CA PRO A 7 -64.42 9.93 7.15
C PRO A 7 -64.42 8.56 7.90
N LEU A 8 -63.24 8.22 8.47
CA LEU A 8 -62.97 7.40 9.66
C LEU A 8 -62.85 5.86 9.54
N GLY A 9 -61.75 5.33 10.08
CA GLY A 9 -61.58 3.91 10.47
C GLY A 9 -60.30 3.29 9.90
N LEU A 10 -59.11 3.62 10.39
CA LEU A 10 -58.40 2.95 11.50
C LEU A 10 -57.77 1.60 11.10
N PHE A 11 -56.43 1.64 10.99
CA PHE A 11 -55.39 0.64 11.34
C PHE A 11 -55.67 -0.87 11.32
N VAL A 12 -54.59 -1.63 11.04
CA VAL A 12 -54.42 -3.11 10.99
C VAL A 12 -54.56 -3.63 9.54
N ALA A 13 -53.55 -4.16 8.84
CA ALA A 13 -52.40 -4.93 9.27
C ALA A 13 -51.12 -4.57 8.48
N LEU A 14 -50.13 -4.13 9.23
CA LEU A 14 -48.71 -4.34 8.94
C LEU A 14 -48.44 -5.85 9.10
N VAL A 15 -47.38 -6.34 8.43
CA VAL A 15 -46.78 -7.68 8.59
C VAL A 15 -47.41 -8.78 7.74
N LEU A 16 -47.19 -8.75 6.43
CA LEU A 16 -46.85 -9.95 5.64
C LEU A 16 -46.38 -9.52 4.23
N GLY A 17 -45.15 -9.02 4.12
CA GLY A 17 -44.59 -8.60 2.83
C GLY A 17 -43.12 -8.21 2.87
N LEU A 18 -42.38 -8.60 3.90
CA LEU A 18 -40.95 -8.36 4.07
C LEU A 18 -40.25 -9.71 4.27
N MET A 19 -40.29 -10.57 3.25
CA MET A 19 -39.52 -11.82 3.19
C MET A 19 -39.01 -12.08 1.76
N LEU A 20 -38.59 -11.02 1.06
CA LEU A 20 -37.71 -11.12 -0.13
C LEU A 20 -36.70 -9.95 -0.18
N ALA A 21 -36.35 -9.38 0.98
CA ALA A 21 -35.12 -8.61 1.09
C ALA A 21 -33.99 -9.62 1.32
N GLY A 22 -33.56 -10.27 0.23
CA GLY A 22 -32.23 -10.84 0.21
C GLY A 22 -31.27 -9.71 0.53
N CYS A 23 -30.44 -9.89 1.55
CA CYS A 23 -29.26 -9.07 1.76
C CYS A 23 -28.33 -9.31 0.57
N SER A 24 -28.61 -8.68 -0.56
CA SER A 24 -27.60 -8.41 -1.56
C SER A 24 -26.64 -7.43 -0.89
N SER A 25 -25.52 -7.95 -0.42
CA SER A 25 -24.32 -7.17 -0.13
C SER A 25 -24.17 -6.12 -1.23
N PRO A 26 -23.77 -4.88 -0.91
CA PRO A 26 -23.50 -3.90 -1.95
C PRO A 26 -22.46 -4.51 -2.88
N SER A 27 -22.89 -4.93 -4.05
CA SER A 27 -22.01 -5.38 -5.12
C SER A 27 -21.10 -4.20 -5.37
N MET A 28 -19.82 -4.38 -5.03
CA MET A 28 -18.79 -3.44 -5.44
C MET A 28 -18.96 -3.24 -6.94
N PRO A 29 -18.94 -1.99 -7.44
CA PRO A 29 -18.92 -1.79 -8.88
C PRO A 29 -17.76 -2.60 -9.44
N ASP A 30 -18.04 -3.47 -10.43
CA ASP A 30 -17.03 -4.19 -11.18
C ASP A 30 -15.96 -3.17 -11.61
N ARG A 31 -14.79 -3.25 -10.98
CA ARG A 31 -13.64 -2.44 -11.35
C ARG A 31 -13.27 -2.90 -12.76
N GLU A 32 -13.49 -2.01 -13.73
CA GLU A 32 -13.22 -2.26 -15.14
C GLU A 32 -11.75 -2.65 -15.28
N ARG A 33 -11.49 -3.93 -15.63
CA ARG A 33 -10.16 -4.55 -15.67
C ARG A 33 -9.27 -3.79 -16.66
N GLN A 34 -8.29 -3.06 -16.16
CA GLN A 34 -7.34 -2.34 -16.99
C GLN A 34 -6.02 -3.10 -16.95
N ALA A 35 -5.68 -3.78 -18.03
CA ALA A 35 -4.44 -4.55 -18.12
C ALA A 35 -3.23 -3.64 -17.83
N VAL A 36 -2.48 -3.98 -16.78
CA VAL A 36 -1.42 -3.14 -16.20
C VAL A 36 -0.20 -2.92 -17.13
N GLY A 37 -0.14 -3.65 -18.26
CA GLY A 37 0.93 -3.53 -19.26
C GLY A 37 1.15 -2.12 -19.83
N ASP A 38 0.14 -1.23 -19.80
CA ASP A 38 0.22 0.16 -20.27
C ASP A 38 0.13 1.22 -19.15
N GLY A 39 0.05 0.81 -17.87
CA GLY A 39 -0.25 1.71 -16.75
C GLY A 39 0.96 2.37 -16.07
N LEU A 40 2.17 1.82 -16.25
CA LEU A 40 3.38 2.37 -15.65
C LEU A 40 3.82 3.65 -16.35
N LEU A 41 4.04 4.70 -15.57
CA LEU A 41 4.55 5.98 -16.06
C LEU A 41 6.05 5.88 -16.33
N PRO A 42 6.60 6.59 -17.34
CA PRO A 42 8.03 6.78 -17.46
C PRO A 42 8.62 7.34 -16.17
N ARG A 43 9.75 6.79 -15.72
CA ARG A 43 10.46 7.18 -14.47
C ARG A 43 11.15 8.55 -14.57
N THR A 44 10.55 9.52 -15.28
CA THR A 44 11.13 10.84 -15.53
C THR A 44 10.99 11.82 -14.36
N SER A 45 10.33 11.42 -13.27
CA SER A 45 10.31 12.17 -12.00
C SER A 45 10.15 11.24 -10.79
N PRO A 46 10.56 11.67 -9.58
CA PRO A 46 10.33 10.93 -8.34
C PRO A 46 8.86 10.55 -8.08
N GLU A 47 7.92 11.44 -8.42
CA GLU A 47 6.49 11.20 -8.23
C GLU A 47 6.00 10.06 -9.14
N ASN A 48 6.49 9.98 -10.37
CA ASN A 48 6.15 8.87 -11.28
C ASN A 48 6.68 7.54 -10.73
N VAL A 49 7.87 7.53 -10.10
CA VAL A 49 8.41 6.34 -9.44
C VAL A 49 7.51 5.90 -8.30
N LEU A 50 7.05 6.81 -7.42
CA LEU A 50 6.10 6.46 -6.36
C LEU A 50 4.72 6.06 -6.87
N PHE A 51 4.25 6.67 -7.96
CA PHE A 51 3.01 6.25 -8.60
C PHE A 51 3.12 4.79 -9.08
N ASN A 52 4.21 4.46 -9.75
CA ASN A 52 4.49 3.09 -10.22
C ASN A 52 4.62 2.11 -9.05
N LEU A 53 5.33 2.50 -7.98
CA LEU A 53 5.45 1.69 -6.76
C LEU A 53 4.05 1.39 -6.19
N ARG A 54 3.20 2.42 -6.08
CA ARG A 54 1.83 2.27 -5.60
C ARG A 54 1.02 1.31 -6.46
N LEU A 55 1.16 1.43 -7.78
CA LEU A 55 0.42 0.62 -8.75
C LEU A 55 0.84 -0.85 -8.66
N LEU A 56 2.15 -1.12 -8.62
CA LEU A 56 2.69 -2.48 -8.48
C LEU A 56 2.27 -3.14 -7.16
N TYR A 57 2.19 -2.38 -6.06
CA TYR A 57 1.71 -2.92 -4.77
C TYR A 57 0.19 -3.09 -4.70
N GLY A 58 -0.58 -2.14 -5.23
CA GLY A 58 -2.01 -1.98 -4.93
C GLY A 58 -2.99 -2.47 -5.99
N GLU A 59 -2.54 -2.81 -7.20
CA GLU A 59 -3.40 -3.30 -8.29
C GLU A 59 -3.09 -4.75 -8.67
N LYS A 60 -2.93 -5.61 -7.65
CA LYS A 60 -2.48 -7.00 -7.80
C LYS A 60 -3.43 -7.92 -8.58
N ASP A 61 -4.74 -7.69 -8.48
CA ASP A 61 -5.76 -8.63 -8.97
C ASP A 61 -5.76 -8.74 -10.50
N ASP A 62 -5.18 -7.74 -11.17
CA ASP A 62 -4.95 -7.71 -12.61
C ASP A 62 -3.51 -8.13 -12.99
N LEU A 63 -2.61 -8.30 -12.01
CA LEU A 63 -1.17 -8.47 -12.23
C LEU A 63 -0.69 -9.91 -12.16
N VAL A 64 -1.16 -10.71 -11.19
CA VAL A 64 -0.56 -12.01 -10.85
C VAL A 64 -1.61 -13.10 -10.68
N ASN A 65 -1.63 -14.06 -11.59
CA ASN A 65 -2.42 -15.30 -11.54
C ASN A 65 -1.53 -16.55 -11.41
N THR A 66 -0.23 -16.45 -11.69
CA THR A 66 0.73 -17.56 -11.53
C THR A 66 1.99 -17.12 -10.81
N VAL A 67 2.75 -18.09 -10.27
CA VAL A 67 4.04 -17.85 -9.60
C VAL A 67 5.06 -17.26 -10.58
N GLU A 68 5.05 -17.64 -11.86
CA GLU A 68 5.92 -17.07 -12.87
C GLU A 68 5.63 -15.59 -13.13
N GLU A 69 4.36 -15.17 -13.07
CA GLU A 69 3.96 -13.77 -13.17
C GLU A 69 4.43 -12.97 -11.94
N ALA A 70 4.42 -13.58 -10.75
CA ALA A 70 4.94 -12.96 -9.53
C ALA A 70 6.42 -12.55 -9.70
N HIS A 71 7.25 -13.47 -10.20
CA HIS A 71 8.66 -13.19 -10.46
C HIS A 71 8.86 -12.06 -11.48
N TYR A 72 8.10 -12.07 -12.58
CA TYR A 72 8.16 -11.01 -13.59
C TYR A 72 7.87 -9.63 -12.98
N TRP A 73 6.81 -9.50 -12.18
CA TRP A 73 6.45 -8.23 -11.56
C TRP A 73 7.39 -7.81 -10.42
N ALA A 74 8.02 -8.77 -9.73
CA ALA A 74 9.08 -8.48 -8.78
C ALA A 74 10.30 -7.85 -9.47
N GLU A 75 10.66 -8.29 -10.68
CA GLU A 75 11.73 -7.65 -11.46
C GLU A 75 11.32 -6.26 -11.97
N ARG A 76 10.07 -6.07 -12.40
CA ARG A 76 9.53 -4.73 -12.73
C ARG A 76 9.56 -3.80 -11.52
N TYR A 77 9.35 -4.34 -10.33
CA TYR A 77 9.45 -3.62 -9.07
C TYR A 77 10.90 -3.25 -8.73
N ARG A 78 11.85 -4.19 -8.90
CA ARG A 78 13.30 -3.95 -8.72
C ARG A 78 13.80 -2.75 -9.52
N GLU A 79 13.31 -2.57 -10.75
CA GLU A 79 13.67 -1.43 -11.59
C GLU A 79 13.30 -0.06 -11.00
N LEU A 80 12.43 0.03 -9.98
CA LEU A 80 12.13 1.30 -9.34
C LEU A 80 13.22 1.76 -8.36
N PHE A 81 14.23 0.92 -8.10
CA PHE A 81 15.20 1.13 -7.04
C PHE A 81 16.63 1.20 -7.57
N HIS A 82 17.45 1.97 -6.85
CA HIS A 82 18.88 2.01 -7.06
C HIS A 82 19.51 0.65 -6.68
N PRO A 83 20.58 0.18 -7.35
CA PRO A 83 21.26 -1.07 -6.97
C PRO A 83 21.75 -1.10 -5.52
N ASP A 84 22.17 0.05 -4.99
CA ASP A 84 22.58 0.23 -3.58
C ASP A 84 21.43 0.67 -2.65
N PHE A 85 20.17 0.40 -3.03
CA PHE A 85 19.00 0.80 -2.26
C PHE A 85 19.03 0.28 -0.83
N LYS A 86 18.51 1.12 0.09
CA LYS A 86 18.29 0.75 1.49
C LYS A 86 16.89 1.09 1.96
N PHE A 87 16.22 0.10 2.53
CA PHE A 87 15.02 0.32 3.34
C PHE A 87 15.42 0.38 4.81
N TYR A 88 15.15 1.49 5.49
CA TYR A 88 15.40 1.67 6.91
C TYR A 88 14.12 1.39 7.69
N PHE A 89 14.19 0.41 8.58
CA PHE A 89 13.11 0.06 9.49
C PHE A 89 12.90 1.15 10.53
N LEU A 90 11.68 1.22 11.05
CA LEU A 90 11.46 1.93 12.31
C LEU A 90 12.19 1.15 13.42
N PRO A 91 12.94 1.83 14.32
CA PRO A 91 13.66 1.15 15.38
C PRO A 91 12.76 0.25 16.25
N GLY A 92 13.12 -1.03 16.38
CA GLY A 92 12.37 -2.03 17.12
C GLY A 92 11.30 -2.77 16.29
N GLU A 93 11.09 -2.38 15.04
CA GLU A 93 10.18 -3.03 14.09
C GLU A 93 10.94 -3.86 13.05
N GLU A 94 12.25 -4.05 13.23
CA GLU A 94 13.05 -4.96 12.42
C GLU A 94 12.56 -6.41 12.59
N PRO A 95 12.62 -7.24 11.53
CA PRO A 95 12.35 -8.66 11.66
C PRO A 95 13.27 -9.29 12.72
N PRO A 96 12.79 -10.20 13.60
CA PRO A 96 13.57 -10.72 14.73
C PRO A 96 14.89 -11.42 14.36
N TRP A 97 14.99 -11.91 13.12
CA TRP A 97 16.13 -12.64 12.56
C TRP A 97 17.07 -11.73 11.76
N PHE A 98 16.73 -10.45 11.63
CA PHE A 98 17.43 -9.49 10.82
C PHE A 98 18.16 -8.50 11.74
N PRO A 99 19.51 -8.57 11.83
CA PRO A 99 20.27 -7.84 12.86
C PRO A 99 20.52 -6.36 12.52
N GLU A 100 20.30 -5.96 11.28
CA GLU A 100 20.55 -4.61 10.81
C GLU A 100 19.27 -3.76 10.84
N CYS A 101 19.39 -2.46 11.08
CA CYS A 101 18.24 -1.55 11.03
C CYS A 101 17.79 -1.19 9.61
N TRP A 102 18.38 -1.82 8.60
CA TRP A 102 18.05 -1.62 7.19
C TRP A 102 18.34 -2.89 6.39
N TRP A 103 17.56 -3.14 5.34
CA TRP A 103 17.86 -4.21 4.38
C TRP A 103 18.10 -3.67 2.96
N GLY A 104 18.68 -4.51 2.10
CA GLY A 104 19.07 -4.13 0.74
C GLY A 104 17.98 -4.38 -0.30
N ILE A 105 18.31 -4.12 -1.57
CA ILE A 105 17.39 -4.34 -2.69
C ILE A 105 16.99 -5.81 -2.87
N ASP A 106 17.89 -6.74 -2.60
CA ASP A 106 17.57 -8.17 -2.76
C ASP A 106 16.54 -8.63 -1.73
N ASP A 107 16.66 -8.16 -0.49
CA ASP A 107 15.69 -8.45 0.57
C ASP A 107 14.34 -7.77 0.29
N GLU A 108 14.37 -6.54 -0.19
CA GLU A 108 13.19 -5.77 -0.57
C GLU A 108 12.39 -6.46 -1.69
N VAL A 109 13.09 -6.88 -2.75
CA VAL A 109 12.47 -7.55 -3.90
C VAL A 109 12.00 -8.95 -3.51
N ALA A 110 12.77 -9.70 -2.72
CA ALA A 110 12.36 -11.02 -2.23
C ALA A 110 11.09 -10.94 -1.38
N ALA A 111 11.00 -9.97 -0.46
CA ALA A 111 9.80 -9.76 0.34
C ALA A 111 8.58 -9.42 -0.51
N PHE A 112 8.76 -8.59 -1.55
CA PHE A 112 7.69 -8.25 -2.48
C PHE A 112 7.28 -9.45 -3.36
N GLU A 113 8.25 -10.23 -3.86
CA GLU A 113 7.98 -11.43 -4.64
C GLU A 113 7.19 -12.46 -3.83
N SER A 114 7.59 -12.75 -2.59
CA SER A 114 6.84 -13.66 -1.71
C SER A 114 5.41 -13.18 -1.45
N LEU A 115 5.17 -11.87 -1.33
CA LEU A 115 3.81 -11.32 -1.27
C LEU A 115 3.01 -11.62 -2.54
N LEU A 116 3.60 -11.43 -3.72
CA LEU A 116 2.95 -11.75 -4.99
C LEU A 116 2.74 -13.26 -5.17
N VAL A 117 3.65 -14.11 -4.69
CA VAL A 117 3.47 -15.57 -4.68
C VAL A 117 2.31 -15.97 -3.78
N ALA A 118 2.17 -15.37 -2.60
CA ALA A 118 1.02 -15.60 -1.72
C ALA A 118 -0.30 -15.21 -2.38
N VAL A 119 -0.29 -14.16 -3.21
CA VAL A 119 -1.45 -13.78 -4.04
C VAL A 119 -1.73 -14.85 -5.10
N ALA A 120 -0.71 -15.29 -5.84
CA ALA A 120 -0.83 -16.32 -6.88
C ALA A 120 -1.34 -17.66 -6.33
N MET A 121 -0.95 -18.00 -5.10
CA MET A 121 -1.38 -19.21 -4.40
C MET A 121 -2.79 -19.12 -3.81
N GLY A 122 -3.38 -17.91 -3.77
CA GLY A 122 -4.68 -17.66 -3.18
C GLY A 122 -4.65 -17.61 -1.64
N ASP A 123 -3.50 -17.34 -1.03
CA ASP A 123 -3.37 -17.09 0.41
C ASP A 123 -3.67 -15.63 0.75
N VAL A 124 -3.44 -14.71 -0.20
CA VAL A 124 -3.73 -13.27 -0.09
C VAL A 124 -4.78 -12.86 -1.13
N GLU A 125 -5.96 -12.44 -0.65
CA GLU A 125 -7.10 -12.09 -1.50
C GLU A 125 -7.11 -10.62 -1.91
N ASP A 126 -6.59 -9.69 -1.11
CA ASP A 126 -6.61 -8.26 -1.41
C ASP A 126 -5.36 -7.56 -0.88
N ILE A 127 -4.80 -6.62 -1.65
CA ILE A 127 -3.77 -5.68 -1.20
C ILE A 127 -4.23 -4.29 -1.58
N ARG A 128 -4.41 -3.44 -0.59
CA ARG A 128 -4.78 -2.04 -0.79
C ARG A 128 -3.67 -1.15 -0.33
N LEU A 129 -3.05 -0.47 -1.28
CA LEU A 129 -2.12 0.59 -1.00
C LEU A 129 -2.71 1.93 -1.44
N SER A 130 -2.82 2.85 -0.48
CA SER A 130 -3.18 4.23 -0.75
C SER A 130 -2.27 5.17 0.03
N TRP A 131 -1.77 6.18 -0.67
CA TRP A 131 -1.02 7.26 -0.07
C TRP A 131 -1.20 8.53 -0.89
N THR A 132 -0.85 9.67 -0.28
CA THR A 132 -0.77 10.95 -0.97
C THR A 132 0.68 11.23 -1.33
N VAL A 133 0.96 11.39 -2.62
CA VAL A 133 2.29 11.77 -3.12
C VAL A 133 2.39 13.29 -3.10
N ASN A 134 3.25 13.81 -2.23
CA ASN A 134 3.62 15.22 -2.24
C ASN A 134 4.66 15.49 -3.34
N PRO A 135 4.79 16.73 -3.82
CA PRO A 135 5.86 17.09 -4.75
C PRO A 135 7.23 16.83 -4.14
N ALA A 136 8.16 16.35 -4.95
CA ALA A 136 9.54 16.16 -4.56
C ALA A 136 10.23 17.48 -4.26
N VAL A 137 11.07 17.49 -3.23
CA VAL A 137 11.91 18.63 -2.85
C VAL A 137 13.38 18.21 -2.83
N ASP A 138 14.29 19.18 -2.88
CA ASP A 138 15.72 18.91 -2.77
C ASP A 138 16.06 18.25 -1.42
N ASP A 139 16.93 17.24 -1.45
CA ASP A 139 17.53 16.71 -0.23
C ASP A 139 18.42 17.80 0.40
N ASN A 140 18.07 18.17 1.63
CA ASN A 140 18.73 19.24 2.38
C ASN A 140 19.65 18.70 3.49
N ARG A 141 19.88 17.38 3.54
CA ARG A 141 20.86 16.80 4.45
C ARG A 141 22.25 17.33 4.14
N VAL A 142 22.97 17.71 5.18
CA VAL A 142 24.34 18.24 5.08
C VAL A 142 25.29 17.48 5.98
N ASP A 143 26.56 17.44 5.60
CA ASP A 143 27.63 16.92 6.43
C ASP A 143 27.98 17.88 7.60
N GLN A 144 28.96 17.48 8.43
CA GLN A 144 29.45 18.29 9.55
C GLN A 144 30.04 19.66 9.16
N TYR A 145 30.32 19.87 7.87
CA TYR A 145 30.85 21.12 7.31
C TYR A 145 29.77 21.93 6.58
N GLY A 146 28.51 21.51 6.65
CA GLY A 146 27.38 22.17 5.98
C GLY A 146 27.37 21.97 4.47
N GLN A 147 28.14 21.02 3.93
CA GLN A 147 28.06 20.65 2.52
C GLN A 147 26.91 19.69 2.28
N PRO A 148 26.18 19.79 1.16
CA PRO A 148 25.14 18.82 0.82
C PRO A 148 25.69 17.40 0.84
N LEU A 149 25.02 16.52 1.59
CA LEU A 149 25.43 15.12 1.71
C LEU A 149 25.21 14.36 0.39
N HIS A 150 24.12 14.70 -0.30
CA HIS A 150 23.71 14.08 -1.55
C HIS A 150 23.32 15.12 -2.60
N PRO A 151 24.29 15.71 -3.33
CA PRO A 151 24.00 16.68 -4.37
C PRO A 151 23.11 16.07 -5.46
N GLY A 152 22.01 16.76 -5.80
CA GLY A 152 21.09 16.35 -6.88
C GLY A 152 19.95 15.45 -6.41
N TRP A 153 20.06 14.84 -5.22
CA TRP A 153 19.00 14.00 -4.69
C TRP A 153 17.73 14.79 -4.40
N LYS A 154 16.60 14.09 -4.54
CA LYS A 154 15.28 14.57 -4.18
C LYS A 154 14.70 13.70 -3.08
N TRP A 155 13.74 14.22 -2.34
CA TRP A 155 12.96 13.41 -1.43
C TRP A 155 11.49 13.79 -1.39
N ILE A 156 10.66 12.81 -1.05
CA ILE A 156 9.21 12.95 -0.86
C ILE A 156 8.86 12.39 0.52
N HIS A 157 8.23 13.21 1.34
CA HIS A 157 7.53 12.75 2.54
C HIS A 157 6.13 12.26 2.16
N VAL A 158 5.88 10.97 2.39
CA VAL A 158 4.58 10.35 2.17
C VAL A 158 3.85 10.27 3.50
N THR A 159 2.65 10.84 3.53
CA THR A 159 1.77 10.86 4.70
C THR A 159 0.55 10.01 4.47
N SER A 160 -0.06 9.56 5.57
CA SER A 160 -1.36 8.87 5.55
C SER A 160 -1.33 7.61 4.70
N VAL A 161 -0.27 6.83 4.84
CA VAL A 161 -0.19 5.51 4.22
C VAL A 161 -1.29 4.62 4.81
N LEU A 162 -2.07 4.04 3.89
CA LEU A 162 -2.92 2.89 4.15
C LEU A 162 -2.34 1.72 3.36
N LEU A 163 -1.89 0.68 4.07
CA LEU A 163 -1.56 -0.61 3.48
C LEU A 163 -2.41 -1.67 4.18
N GLU A 164 -3.30 -2.30 3.44
CA GLU A 164 -4.10 -3.44 3.92
C GLU A 164 -3.74 -4.67 3.11
N ILE A 165 -3.51 -5.79 3.78
CA ILE A 165 -3.37 -7.11 3.17
C ILE A 165 -4.43 -7.99 3.80
N MET A 166 -5.32 -8.55 2.99
CA MET A 166 -6.34 -9.49 3.44
C MET A 166 -5.94 -10.91 3.04
N GLU A 167 -5.84 -11.80 4.02
CA GLU A 167 -5.64 -13.23 3.82
C GLU A 167 -6.98 -13.96 3.70
N THR A 168 -6.98 -15.10 3.01
CA THR A 168 -8.18 -15.90 2.68
C THR A 168 -8.91 -16.46 3.92
N ASP A 169 -8.24 -16.54 5.06
CA ASP A 169 -8.80 -17.04 6.32
C ASP A 169 -9.43 -15.94 7.20
N GLU A 170 -9.81 -14.82 6.60
CA GLU A 170 -10.36 -13.61 7.27
C GLU A 170 -9.37 -12.93 8.25
N GLN A 171 -8.08 -13.32 8.23
CA GLN A 171 -7.02 -12.55 8.87
C GLN A 171 -6.56 -11.42 7.94
N GLY A 172 -6.08 -10.33 8.53
CA GLY A 172 -5.58 -9.22 7.74
C GLY A 172 -4.59 -8.38 8.50
N TRP A 173 -3.63 -7.83 7.75
CA TRP A 173 -2.61 -6.93 8.25
C TRP A 173 -2.92 -5.55 7.73
N ARG A 174 -2.88 -4.56 8.63
CA ARG A 174 -3.18 -3.18 8.27
C ARG A 174 -2.16 -2.25 8.90
N VAL A 175 -1.54 -1.44 8.06
CA VAL A 175 -0.86 -0.21 8.43
C VAL A 175 -1.81 0.94 8.13
N SER A 176 -2.10 1.77 9.13
CA SER A 176 -2.96 2.94 8.96
C SER A 176 -2.28 4.17 9.51
N ASN A 177 -2.38 5.29 8.78
CA ASN A 177 -1.67 6.52 9.11
C ASN A 177 -0.16 6.32 9.20
N GLY A 178 0.39 5.45 8.36
CA GLY A 178 1.84 5.28 8.24
C GLY A 178 2.48 6.50 7.58
N TYR A 179 3.76 6.69 7.86
CA TYR A 179 4.59 7.73 7.29
C TYR A 179 5.83 7.08 6.68
N ALA A 180 6.31 7.66 5.58
CA ALA A 180 7.55 7.21 4.96
C ALA A 180 8.26 8.37 4.30
N ASP A 181 9.60 8.35 4.31
CA ASP A 181 10.40 9.22 3.48
C ASP A 181 11.04 8.40 2.37
N PHE A 182 10.88 8.85 1.13
CA PHE A 182 11.54 8.28 -0.02
C PHE A 182 12.57 9.28 -0.54
N TYR A 183 13.80 8.81 -0.74
CA TYR A 183 14.89 9.56 -1.36
C TYR A 183 15.18 8.99 -2.72
N PHE A 184 15.48 9.86 -3.66
CA PHE A 184 15.64 9.55 -5.07
C PHE A 184 16.92 10.14 -5.62
N ASP A 185 17.53 9.38 -6.51
CA ASP A 185 18.65 9.81 -7.35
C ASP A 185 18.36 9.45 -8.81
N GLU A 186 19.22 9.94 -9.70
CA GLU A 186 19.29 9.48 -11.09
C GLU A 186 19.62 7.98 -11.15
N ASP A 187 19.01 7.26 -12.09
CA ASP A 187 19.32 5.86 -12.33
C ASP A 187 20.76 5.75 -12.91
N PRO A 188 21.67 4.98 -12.28
CA PRO A 188 23.04 4.86 -12.76
C PRO A 188 23.15 4.19 -14.14
N ALA A 189 22.12 3.44 -14.57
CA ALA A 189 22.06 2.85 -15.90
C ALA A 189 21.53 3.84 -16.96
N ASP A 190 20.71 4.82 -16.55
CA ASP A 190 20.15 5.86 -17.41
C ASP A 190 19.84 7.13 -16.60
N THR A 191 20.74 8.10 -16.65
CA THR A 191 20.63 9.34 -15.86
C THR A 191 19.45 10.23 -16.26
N THR A 192 18.66 9.85 -17.29
CA THR A 192 17.40 10.54 -17.63
C THR A 192 16.21 10.04 -16.81
N LEU A 193 16.41 8.98 -16.02
CA LEU A 193 15.40 8.33 -15.19
C LEU A 193 15.73 8.48 -13.70
N TRP A 194 14.72 8.37 -12.86
CA TRP A 194 14.79 8.43 -11.41
C TRP A 194 14.53 7.07 -10.80
N VAL A 195 15.18 6.80 -9.66
CA VAL A 195 15.01 5.59 -8.84
C VAL A 195 14.97 5.95 -7.36
N VAL A 196 14.38 5.08 -6.55
CA VAL A 196 14.44 5.17 -5.09
C VAL A 196 15.80 4.67 -4.60
N THR A 197 16.51 5.49 -3.84
CA THR A 197 17.82 5.14 -3.27
C THR A 197 17.71 4.84 -1.78
N GLU A 198 16.87 5.56 -1.06
CA GLU A 198 16.55 5.23 0.34
C GLU A 198 15.06 5.31 0.59
N TRP A 199 14.56 4.40 1.42
CA TRP A 199 13.20 4.44 1.94
C TRP A 199 13.24 4.29 3.46
N TRP A 200 12.79 5.30 4.17
CA TRP A 200 12.69 5.30 5.62
C TRP A 200 11.25 5.10 6.05
N ASP A 201 11.02 4.07 6.87
CA ASP A 201 9.78 3.93 7.63
C ASP A 201 9.74 4.93 8.79
N ARG A 202 8.60 5.59 9.02
CA ARG A 202 8.49 6.70 9.97
C ARG A 202 7.29 6.58 10.90
N GLU A 203 7.49 7.03 12.13
CA GLU A 203 6.39 7.24 13.08
C GLU A 203 5.50 8.42 12.69
N PRO A 204 4.22 8.41 13.11
CA PRO A 204 3.38 9.60 13.12
C PRO A 204 3.98 10.72 13.98
N TRP A 205 3.99 11.94 13.45
CA TRP A 205 4.54 13.13 14.14
C TRP A 205 3.84 13.50 15.47
N SER A 206 2.75 12.84 15.83
CA SER A 206 2.08 12.99 17.13
C SER A 206 2.07 11.68 17.90
N SER A 207 3.01 11.56 18.82
CA SER A 207 3.07 10.50 19.83
C SER A 207 1.96 10.64 20.88
N VAL A 208 0.68 10.52 20.50
CA VAL A 208 -0.43 10.13 21.39
C VAL A 208 -1.60 9.59 20.54
N HIS A 209 -1.59 8.29 20.21
CA HIS A 209 -2.82 7.48 20.17
C HIS A 209 -2.45 6.00 20.23
N PRO A 210 -2.78 5.27 21.32
CA PRO A 210 -3.01 3.84 21.22
C PRO A 210 -4.35 3.62 20.50
N SER A 211 -4.49 2.45 19.88
CA SER A 211 -5.68 1.91 19.20
C SER A 211 -6.00 2.49 17.82
N GLY A 212 -5.62 1.75 16.78
CA GLY A 212 -6.43 1.72 15.57
C GLY A 212 -7.83 1.24 15.95
N VAL A 213 -8.83 1.93 15.40
CA VAL A 213 -10.22 1.54 15.57
C VAL A 213 -10.46 0.38 14.62
N ALA A 214 -10.48 -0.84 15.17
CA ALA A 214 -10.94 -2.04 14.49
C ALA A 214 -12.43 -1.87 14.12
N TYR A 215 -12.71 -1.60 12.85
CA TYR A 215 -14.02 -1.89 12.28
C TYR A 215 -13.93 -3.26 11.60
N GLY A 216 -14.46 -4.27 12.28
CA GLY A 216 -14.93 -5.53 11.72
C GLY A 216 -13.95 -6.27 10.81
N LEU A 217 -12.97 -6.94 11.40
CA LEU A 217 -12.25 -8.18 11.01
C LEU A 217 -11.20 -8.38 12.13
N THR A 218 -10.75 -9.60 12.41
CA THR A 218 -9.72 -9.86 13.43
C THR A 218 -8.34 -9.40 12.92
N SER A 219 -8.15 -8.09 12.75
CA SER A 219 -6.88 -7.54 12.27
C SER A 219 -5.84 -7.56 13.40
N THR A 220 -4.74 -8.28 13.21
CA THR A 220 -3.51 -8.02 13.97
C THR A 220 -2.87 -6.75 13.42
N GLU A 221 -2.80 -5.68 14.23
CA GLU A 221 -2.21 -4.41 13.81
C GLU A 221 -0.71 -4.60 13.52
N ALA A 222 -0.32 -4.41 12.26
CA ALA A 222 1.05 -4.11 11.91
C ALA A 222 1.22 -2.59 12.04
N VAL A 223 2.08 -2.13 12.96
CA VAL A 223 2.20 -0.70 13.26
C VAL A 223 2.92 0.05 12.13
N THR A 224 3.74 -0.65 11.33
CA THR A 224 4.63 -0.04 10.35
C THR A 224 4.77 -0.85 9.07
N TRP A 225 5.28 -0.21 8.01
CA TRP A 225 5.47 -0.86 6.72
C TRP A 225 6.52 -1.96 6.79
N GLY A 226 7.64 -1.69 7.46
CA GLY A 226 8.77 -2.62 7.61
C GLY A 226 8.36 -3.92 8.28
N ARG A 227 7.52 -3.84 9.32
CA ARG A 227 7.00 -5.03 10.01
C ARG A 227 6.18 -5.91 9.06
N LEU A 228 5.33 -5.30 8.24
CA LEU A 228 4.49 -6.00 7.29
C LEU A 228 5.33 -6.64 6.17
N LYS A 229 6.31 -5.93 5.60
CA LYS A 229 7.27 -6.52 4.65
C LYS A 229 8.00 -7.73 5.24
N GLY A 230 8.43 -7.63 6.50
CA GLY A 230 9.10 -8.70 7.23
C GLY A 230 8.28 -9.99 7.38
N LEU A 231 6.95 -9.92 7.33
CA LEU A 231 6.07 -11.10 7.36
C LEU A 231 6.18 -11.95 6.10
N PHE A 232 6.42 -11.31 4.95
CA PHE A 232 6.41 -11.99 3.65
C PHE A 232 7.79 -12.48 3.23
N MET A 233 8.88 -11.91 3.76
CA MET A 233 10.24 -12.34 3.38
C MET A 233 10.54 -13.83 3.65
N TYR A 234 9.77 -14.49 4.52
CA TYR A 234 9.99 -15.89 4.89
C TYR A 234 8.76 -16.78 4.70
N ARG A 235 7.79 -16.34 3.90
CA ARG A 235 6.68 -17.18 3.43
C ARG A 235 7.02 -17.86 2.12
#